data_AF-A0A941JJ32-F1
#
_entry.id   AF-A0A941JJ32-F1
#
_cell.length_a   1.000
_cell.length_b   1.000
_cell.length_c   1.000
_cell.angle_alpha   90.00
_cell.angle_beta   90.00
_cell.angle_gamma   90.00
#
_symmetry.space_group_name_H-M   'P 1'
#
loop_
_entity.id
_entity.type
_entity.pdbx_description
1 polymer ?
#
loop_
_entity_poly.entity_id
_entity_poly.type
_entity_poly.pdbx_seq_one_letter_code
_entity_poly.pdbx_strand_id
1 'polypeptide(L)'
;MTDTAFTAQDIAAFLQEHPGFFDEHAEVFATLQVPHPHGSRAISLGERQIMTLRERNRELEWRMNELVRNASASESIGAHIAKWCCRLLSESEPQRVPGEIALG
;
A
#
# COMPACT_ATOMS: atom_id res chain seq x y z
N MET A 1 -5.54 20.97 45.60
CA MET A 1 -6.01 19.70 45.00
C MET A 1 -6.43 20.02 43.58
N THR A 2 -5.48 19.99 42.63
CA THR A 2 -5.78 20.26 41.21
C THR A 2 -6.21 18.96 40.56
N ASP A 3 -7.52 18.77 40.50
CA ASP A 3 -8.16 17.75 39.68
C ASP A 3 -8.11 18.21 38.21
N THR A 4 -6.90 18.20 37.64
CA THR A 4 -6.71 18.47 36.22
C THR A 4 -7.16 17.23 35.47
N ALA A 5 -8.44 17.22 35.09
CA ALA A 5 -8.99 16.21 34.20
C ALA A 5 -8.35 16.37 32.82
N PHE A 6 -7.18 15.74 32.62
CA PHE A 6 -6.56 15.65 31.31
C PHE A 6 -7.51 14.89 30.38
N THR A 7 -7.84 15.51 29.25
CA THR A 7 -8.60 14.80 28.22
C THR A 7 -7.69 13.80 27.51
N ALA A 8 -8.26 12.79 26.87
CA ALA A 8 -7.49 11.86 26.04
C ALA A 8 -6.67 12.58 24.96
N GLN A 9 -7.16 13.73 24.49
CA GLN A 9 -6.46 14.56 23.51
C GLN A 9 -5.23 15.26 24.13
N ASP A 10 -5.33 15.73 25.37
CA ASP A 10 -4.20 16.36 26.07
C ASP A 10 -3.09 15.34 26.33
N ILE A 11 -3.48 14.11 26.72
CA ILE A 11 -2.54 12.99 26.91
C ILE A 11 -1.88 12.62 25.57
N ALA A 12 -2.64 12.58 24.48
CA ALA A 12 -2.09 12.29 23.15
C ALA A 12 -1.10 13.37 22.68
N ALA A 13 -1.41 14.65 22.88
CA ALA A 13 -0.53 15.76 22.56
C ALA A 13 0.77 15.70 23.38
N PHE A 14 0.66 15.47 24.69
CA PHE A 14 1.81 15.29 25.57
C PHE A 14 2.73 14.15 25.11
N LEU A 15 2.17 12.98 24.78
CA LEU A 15 2.96 11.84 24.30
C LEU A 15 3.60 12.09 22.92
N GLN A 16 3.01 12.94 22.07
CA GLN A 16 3.60 13.33 20.78
C GLN A 16 4.77 14.29 20.94
N GLU A 17 4.67 15.23 21.88
CA GLU A 17 5.74 16.20 22.17
C GLU A 17 6.91 15.57 22.93
N HIS A 18 6.68 14.44 23.61
CA HIS A 18 7.68 13.70 24.39
C HIS A 18 7.89 12.26 23.87
N PRO A 19 8.56 12.05 22.72
CA PRO A 19 8.74 10.73 22.14
C PRO A 19 9.58 9.77 23.00
N GLY A 20 10.48 10.30 23.85
CA GLY A 20 11.27 9.50 24.80
C GLY A 20 10.54 9.10 26.08
N PHE A 21 9.29 9.51 26.26
CA PHE A 21 8.51 9.24 27.49
C PHE A 21 8.46 7.74 27.82
N PHE A 22 8.33 6.88 26.80
CA PHE A 22 8.30 5.43 27.00
C PHE A 22 9.67 4.80 27.25
N ASP A 23 10.77 5.47 26.90
CA ASP A 23 12.12 5.04 27.25
C ASP A 23 12.42 5.37 28.73
N GLU A 24 12.00 6.55 29.19
CA GLU A 24 12.16 6.99 30.58
C GLU A 24 11.17 6.31 31.55
N HIS A 25 9.99 5.92 31.04
CA HIS A 25 8.93 5.26 31.80
C HIS A 25 8.56 3.89 31.21
N ALA A 26 9.57 3.02 31.03
CA ALA A 26 9.40 1.69 30.46
C ALA A 26 8.36 0.80 31.19
N GLU A 27 8.15 0.99 32.49
CA GLU A 27 7.14 0.28 33.29
C GLU A 27 5.70 0.59 32.85
N VAL A 28 5.45 1.84 32.42
CA VAL A 28 4.15 2.26 31.88
C VAL A 28 3.92 1.60 30.53
N PHE A 29 4.96 1.50 29.69
CA PHE A 29 4.86 0.79 28.41
C PHE A 29 4.57 -0.70 28.59
N ALA A 30 5.20 -1.35 29.57
CA ALA A 30 5.00 -2.76 29.87
C ALA A 30 3.59 -3.09 30.39
N THR A 31 2.95 -2.13 31.04
CA THR A 31 1.59 -2.26 31.58
C THR A 31 0.51 -1.73 30.62
N LEU A 32 0.89 -0.92 29.61
CA LEU A 32 -0.05 -0.38 28.65
C LEU A 32 -0.60 -1.45 27.72
N GLN A 33 -1.87 -1.73 27.88
CA GLN A 33 -2.60 -2.72 27.11
C GLN A 33 -3.52 -2.02 26.13
N VAL A 34 -3.26 -2.17 24.83
CA VAL A 34 -4.16 -1.61 23.81
C VAL A 34 -5.10 -2.69 23.32
N PRO A 35 -6.42 -2.59 23.58
CA PRO A 35 -7.37 -3.62 23.19
C PRO A 35 -7.34 -3.83 21.67
N HIS A 36 -7.19 -5.09 21.26
CA HIS A 36 -7.15 -5.46 19.85
C HIS A 36 -8.58 -5.57 19.30
N PRO A 37 -8.91 -4.97 18.14
CA PRO A 37 -10.26 -5.02 17.58
C PRO A 37 -10.75 -6.43 17.20
N HIS A 38 -9.86 -7.43 17.09
CA HIS A 38 -10.19 -8.79 16.65
C HIS A 38 -9.81 -9.90 17.64
N GLY A 39 -9.50 -9.62 18.91
CA GLY A 39 -9.11 -10.66 19.87
C GLY A 39 -9.31 -10.31 21.34
N SER A 40 -9.65 -11.33 22.15
CA SER A 40 -9.90 -11.25 23.60
C SER A 40 -8.65 -10.93 24.46
N ARG A 41 -7.50 -10.65 23.85
CA ARG A 41 -6.23 -10.39 24.53
C ARG A 41 -5.68 -9.04 24.10
N ALA A 42 -5.38 -8.19 25.06
CA ALA A 42 -4.70 -6.93 24.78
C ALA A 42 -3.29 -7.18 24.27
N ILE A 43 -2.85 -6.36 23.31
CA ILE A 43 -1.52 -6.40 22.71
C ILE A 43 -0.71 -5.19 23.15
N SER A 44 0.61 -5.34 23.18
CA SER A 44 1.52 -4.22 23.46
C SER A 44 1.49 -3.19 22.32
N LEU A 45 1.88 -1.94 22.63
CA LEU A 45 2.01 -0.88 21.61
C LEU A 45 3.01 -1.23 20.50
N GLY A 46 4.13 -1.89 20.84
CA GLY A 46 5.13 -2.33 19.88
C GLY A 46 4.58 -3.39 18.92
N GLU A 47 3.83 -4.37 19.43
CA GLU A 47 3.13 -5.34 18.58
C GLU A 47 2.12 -4.66 17.65
N ARG A 48 1.38 -3.66 18.15
CA ARG A 48 0.47 -2.87 17.31
C ARG A 48 1.20 -2.14 16.18
N GLN A 49 2.36 -1.53 16.45
CA GLN A 49 3.16 -0.88 15.40
C GLN A 49 3.65 -1.89 14.34
N ILE A 50 4.13 -3.06 14.76
CA ILE A 50 4.56 -4.12 13.85
C ILE A 50 3.38 -4.61 12.99
N MET A 51 2.19 -4.75 13.56
CA MET A 51 0.98 -5.10 12.80
C MET A 51 0.66 -4.05 11.74
N THR A 52 0.66 -2.76 12.09
CA THR A 52 0.43 -1.68 11.12
C THR A 52 1.48 -1.67 10.00
N LEU A 53 2.75 -1.89 10.34
CA LEU A 53 3.82 -1.99 9.34
C LEU A 53 3.63 -3.18 8.40
N ARG A 54 3.25 -4.36 8.94
CA ARG A 54 2.95 -5.55 8.13
C ARG A 54 1.77 -5.32 7.20
N GLU A 55 0.73 -4.63 7.66
CA GLU A 55 -0.43 -4.34 6.82
C GLU A 55 -0.08 -3.39 5.68
N ARG A 56 0.65 -2.30 5.97
CA ARG A 56 1.17 -1.40 4.94
C ARG A 56 2.08 -2.12 3.95
N ASN A 57 2.91 -3.04 4.43
CA ASN A 57 3.79 -3.82 3.57
C ASN A 57 2.99 -4.70 2.60
N ARG A 58 1.95 -5.41 3.09
CA ARG A 58 1.04 -6.18 2.22
C ARG A 58 0.32 -5.32 1.19
N GLU A 59 -0.15 -4.14 1.60
CA GLU A 59 -0.82 -3.21 0.68
C GLU A 59 0.14 -2.75 -0.43
N LEU A 60 1.39 -2.44 -0.08
CA LEU A 60 2.43 -2.08 -1.04
C LEU A 60 2.77 -3.24 -1.98
N GLU A 61 2.93 -4.46 -1.45
CA GLU A 61 3.16 -5.66 -2.26
C GLU A 61 2.02 -5.90 -3.25
N TRP A 62 0.76 -5.75 -2.81
CA TRP A 62 -0.41 -5.87 -3.67
C TRP A 62 -0.39 -4.84 -4.80
N ARG A 63 -0.10 -3.58 -4.47
CA ARG A 63 -0.05 -2.49 -5.45
C ARG A 63 1.10 -2.65 -6.44
N MET A 64 2.24 -3.16 -5.98
CA MET A 64 3.37 -3.48 -6.86
C MET A 64 3.00 -4.59 -7.85
N ASN A 65 2.34 -5.66 -7.38
CA ASN A 65 1.87 -6.74 -8.25
C ASN A 65 0.86 -6.23 -9.30
N GLU A 66 -0.02 -5.32 -8.92
CA GLU A 66 -0.94 -4.68 -9.86
C GLU A 66 -0.20 -3.88 -10.95
N LEU A 67 0.80 -3.08 -10.56
CA LEU A 67 1.62 -2.32 -11.51
C LEU A 67 2.38 -3.24 -12.48
N VAL A 68 2.96 -4.34 -11.99
CA VAL A 68 3.65 -5.33 -12.84
C VAL A 68 2.69 -5.95 -13.85
N ARG A 69 1.48 -6.31 -13.42
CA ARG A 69 0.45 -6.83 -14.33
C ARG A 69 0.07 -5.81 -15.40
N ASN A 70 -0.13 -4.55 -15.01
CA ASN A 70 -0.49 -3.48 -15.94
C ASN A 70 0.66 -3.19 -16.93
N ALA A 71 1.90 -3.21 -16.47
CA ALA A 71 3.08 -3.09 -17.32
C ALA A 71 3.15 -4.23 -18.34
N SER A 72 2.95 -5.47 -17.89
CA SER A 72 2.96 -6.65 -18.77
C SER A 72 1.85 -6.59 -19.83
N ALA A 73 0.64 -6.17 -19.45
CA ALA A 73 -0.46 -5.97 -20.39
C ALA A 73 -0.15 -4.85 -21.40
N SER A 74 0.43 -3.75 -20.94
CA SER A 74 0.82 -2.62 -21.79
C SER A 74 1.91 -3.02 -22.79
N GLU A 75 2.91 -3.79 -22.34
CA GLU A 75 3.95 -4.34 -23.20
C GLU A 75 3.35 -5.28 -24.27
N SER A 76 2.43 -6.16 -23.88
CA SER A 76 1.73 -7.04 -24.83
C SER A 76 0.94 -6.25 -25.88
N ILE A 77 0.23 -5.19 -25.48
CA ILE A 77 -0.51 -4.32 -26.40
C ILE A 77 0.47 -3.61 -27.35
N GLY A 78 1.55 -3.05 -26.81
CA GLY A 78 2.58 -2.38 -27.61
C GLY A 78 3.22 -3.30 -28.64
N ALA A 79 3.55 -4.53 -28.26
CA ALA A 79 4.07 -5.54 -29.17
C ALA A 79 3.05 -5.92 -30.26
N HIS A 80 1.76 -6.04 -29.92
CA HIS A 80 0.71 -6.32 -30.89
C HIS A 80 0.56 -5.20 -31.91
N ILE A 81 0.52 -3.95 -31.45
CA ILE A 81 0.42 -2.76 -32.31
C ILE A 81 1.65 -2.67 -33.21
N ALA A 82 2.86 -2.81 -32.67
CA ALA A 82 4.08 -2.77 -33.46
C ALA A 82 4.07 -3.83 -34.57
N LYS A 83 3.69 -5.07 -34.25
CA LYS A 83 3.56 -6.15 -35.23
C LYS A 83 2.49 -5.85 -36.28
N TRP A 84 1.34 -5.31 -35.88
CA TRP A 84 0.28 -4.91 -36.80
C TRP A 84 0.73 -3.78 -37.74
N CYS A 85 1.37 -2.73 -37.21
CA CYS A 85 1.94 -1.66 -38.02
C CYS A 85 2.99 -2.19 -39.02
N CYS A 86 3.89 -3.08 -38.58
CA CYS A 86 4.86 -3.71 -39.49
C CYS A 86 4.18 -4.49 -40.61
N ARG A 87 3.12 -5.26 -40.32
CA ARG A 87 2.33 -5.97 -41.35
C ARG A 87 1.72 -5.00 -42.35
N LEU A 88 1.07 -3.95 -41.84
CA LEU A 88 0.39 -2.95 -42.67
C LEU A 88 1.37 -2.17 -43.55
N LEU A 89 2.56 -1.83 -43.04
CA LEU A 89 3.63 -1.16 -43.81
C LEU A 89 4.31 -2.09 -44.83
N SER A 90 4.28 -3.41 -44.61
CA SER A 90 4.87 -4.40 -45.51
C SER A 90 3.91 -4.86 -46.60
N GLU A 91 2.62 -4.53 -46.50
CA GLU A 91 1.62 -4.90 -47.48
C GLU A 91 1.81 -4.09 -48.77
N SER A 92 2.09 -4.81 -49.85
CA SER A 92 2.41 -4.22 -51.16
C SER A 92 1.17 -4.13 -52.06
N GLU A 93 0.09 -4.83 -51.72
CA GLU A 93 -1.16 -4.84 -52.49
C GLU A 93 -2.23 -3.95 -51.82
N PRO A 94 -2.58 -2.78 -52.41
CA PRO A 94 -3.49 -1.82 -51.78
C PRO A 94 -4.89 -2.37 -51.48
N GLN A 95 -5.30 -3.42 -52.20
CA GLN A 95 -6.61 -4.06 -52.04
C GLN A 95 -6.69 -4.94 -50.77
N ARG A 96 -5.54 -5.36 -50.23
CA ARG A 96 -5.46 -6.19 -49.00
C ARG A 96 -5.42 -5.36 -47.72
N VAL A 97 -5.04 -4.08 -47.81
CA VAL A 97 -4.92 -3.16 -46.66
C VAL A 97 -6.20 -3.09 -45.80
N PRO A 98 -7.42 -2.98 -46.36
CA PRO A 98 -8.64 -2.99 -45.54
C PRO A 98 -8.85 -4.31 -44.77
N GLY A 99 -8.43 -5.45 -45.35
CA GLY A 99 -8.49 -6.76 -44.70
C GLY A 99 -7.48 -6.88 -43.54
N GLU A 100 -6.26 -6.39 -43.74
CA GLU A 100 -5.22 -6.33 -42.69
C GLU A 100 -5.58 -5.35 -41.56
N ILE A 101 -6.33 -4.28 -41.85
CA ILE A 101 -6.87 -3.38 -40.82
C ILE A 101 -7.92 -4.08 -39.95
N ALA A 102 -8.77 -4.92 -40.56
CA ALA A 102 -9.81 -5.67 -39.83
C ALA A 102 -9.26 -6.84 -38.99
N LEU A 103 -8.00 -7.26 -39.22
CA LEU A 103 -7.29 -8.32 -38.50
C LEU A 103 -6.37 -7.77 -37.38
N GLY A 104 -6.32 -6.46 -37.21
CA GLY A 104 -5.55 -5.75 -36.17
C GLY A 104 -6.22 -5.73 -34.81
#